data_AF-A0A7Z7VXL1-F1
#
_entry.id   AF-A0A7Z7VXL1-F1
#
_cell.length_a   1.000
_cell.length_b   1.000
_cell.length_c   1.000
_cell.angle_alpha   90.00
_cell.angle_beta   90.00
_cell.angle_gamma   90.00
#
_symmetry.space_group_name_H-M   'P 1'
#
loop_
_entity.id
_entity.type
_entity.pdbx_description
1 polymer ?
#
loop_
_entity_poly.entity_id
_entity_poly.type
_entity_poly.pdbx_seq_one_letter_code
_entity_poly.pdbx_strand_id
1 'polypeptide(L)' 'MKFAVLRFPGSNCDRDMYNAAIKSGVEADYVDYRETSLKWLRRCFDSWWFFIW' A
#
# COMPACT_ATOMS: atom_id res chain seq x y z
N MET A 1 9.22 -3.51 -9.96
CA MET A 1 7.87 -2.87 -10.01
C MET A 1 7.65 -2.23 -8.67
N LYS A 2 7.06 -1.03 -8.60
CA LYS A 2 6.79 -0.36 -7.33
C LYS A 2 5.31 -0.44 -6.95
N PHE A 3 5.05 -0.87 -5.72
CA PHE A 3 3.74 -0.87 -5.09
C PHE A 3 3.61 0.29 -4.11
N ALA A 4 2.40 0.82 -3.98
CA ALA A 4 2.08 1.80 -2.95
C ALA A 4 1.20 1.17 -1.90
N VAL A 5 1.61 1.35 -0.67
CA VAL A 5 0.80 1.06 0.51
C VAL A 5 0.17 2.37 0.94
N LEU A 6 -1.10 2.56 0.59
CA LEU A 6 -1.85 3.75 0.96
C LEU A 6 -2.13 3.74 2.45
N ARG A 7 -1.71 4.81 3.12
CA ARG A 7 -1.85 4.96 4.56
C ARG A 7 -2.99 5.91 4.88
N PHE A 8 -4.06 5.34 5.43
CA PHE A 8 -5.19 6.09 5.95
C PHE A 8 -5.07 6.28 7.48
N PRO A 9 -5.55 7.41 8.03
CA PRO A 9 -5.64 7.58 9.48
C PRO A 9 -6.59 6.52 10.06
N GLY A 10 -6.07 5.65 10.91
CA GLY A 10 -6.81 4.52 11.49
C GLY A 10 -6.60 3.18 10.76
N SER A 11 -5.84 3.15 9.66
CA SER A 11 -5.43 1.89 9.04
C SER A 11 -4.45 1.12 9.94
N ASN A 12 -4.67 -0.19 10.05
CA ASN A 12 -3.90 -1.11 10.88
C ASN A 12 -3.05 -2.08 10.05
N CYS A 13 -3.49 -2.42 8.84
CA CYS A 13 -2.89 -3.45 7.98
C CYS A 13 -1.83 -2.92 7.00
N ASP A 14 -1.47 -1.62 7.05
CA ASP A 14 -0.46 -1.07 6.14
C ASP A 14 0.90 -1.76 6.29
N ARG A 15 1.26 -2.16 7.52
CA ARG A 15 2.52 -2.84 7.80
C ARG A 15 2.55 -4.25 7.20
N ASP A 16 1.44 -4.96 7.28
CA ASP A 16 1.34 -6.33 6.76
C ASP A 16 1.37 -6.34 5.23
N MET A 17 0.69 -5.39 4.60
CA MET A 17 0.77 -5.18 3.15
C MET A 17 2.18 -4.80 2.68
N TYR A 18 2.85 -3.90 3.40
CA TYR A 18 4.24 -3.55 3.09
C TYR A 18 5.16 -4.78 3.19
N ASN A 19 5.05 -5.54 4.28
CA ASN A 19 5.85 -6.74 4.48
C ASN A 19 5.55 -7.83 3.43
N ALA A 20 4.29 -7.99 3.02
CA ALA A 20 3.91 -8.93 1.97
C ALA A 20 4.52 -8.53 0.61
N ALA A 21 4.53 -7.24 0.29
CA ALA A 21 5.14 -6.72 -0.94
C ALA A 21 6.67 -6.93 -0.96
N ILE A 22 7.36 -6.63 0.14
CA ILE A 22 8.81 -6.86 0.25
C ILE A 22 9.14 -8.36 0.16
N LYS A 23 8.37 -9.23 0.83
CA LYS A 23 8.57 -10.69 0.78
C LYS A 23 8.31 -11.31 -0.60
N SER A 24 7.45 -10.68 -1.41
CA SER A 24 7.20 -11.10 -2.79
C SER A 24 8.26 -10.60 -3.79
N GLY A 25 9.32 -9.95 -3.30
CA GLY A 25 10.42 -9.46 -4.13
C GLY A 25 10.07 -8.19 -4.90
N VAL A 26 9.09 -7.43 -4.42
CA VAL A 26 8.59 -6.23 -5.05
C VAL A 26 8.93 -5.02 -4.19
N GLU A 27 9.34 -3.92 -4.83
CA GLU A 27 9.58 -2.66 -4.14
C GLU A 27 8.25 -2.03 -3.73
N ALA A 28 8.15 -1.55 -2.50
CA ALA A 28 6.96 -0.90 -1.98
C ALA A 28 7.33 0.39 -1.24
N ASP A 29 6.49 1.41 -1.36
CA ASP A 29 6.62 2.70 -0.66
C ASP A 29 5.30 3.04 0.05
N TYR A 30 5.39 3.68 1.23
CA TYR A 30 4.22 4.23 1.91
C TYR A 30 3.78 5.52 1.22
N VAL A 31 2.49 5.63 0.94
CA VAL A 31 1.89 6.81 0.31
C VAL A 31 0.80 7.35 1.21
N ASP A 32 0.82 8.65 1.48
CA ASP A 32 -0.24 9.32 2.24
C ASP A 32 -1.51 9.39 1.38
N TYR A 33 -2.67 9.12 1.97
CA TYR A 33 -3.96 9.15 1.27
C TYR A 33 -4.32 10.51 0.64
N ARG A 34 -3.65 11.60 1.05
CA ARG A 34 -3.83 12.96 0.49
C ARG A 34 -3.01 13.19 -0.77
N GLU A 35 -2.13 12.26 -1.14
CA GLU A 35 -1.27 12.38 -2.30
C GLU A 35 -2.09 12.20 -3.59
N THR A 36 -2.18 13.27 -4.40
CA THR A 36 -3.11 13.35 -5.55
C THR A 36 -2.53 12.83 -6.86
N SER A 37 -1.27 12.39 -6.87
CA SER A 37 -0.60 11.87 -8.06
C SER A 37 0.25 10.66 -7.71
N LEU A 38 -0.17 9.50 -8.21
CA LEU A 38 0.52 8.21 -8.07
C LEU A 38 1.20 7.79 -9.38
N LYS A 39 1.59 8.76 -10.23
CA LYS A 39 2.07 8.53 -11.61
C LYS A 39 3.29 7.61 -11.72
N TRP A 40 4.06 7.45 -10.64
CA TRP A 40 5.21 6.54 -10.58
C TRP A 40 4.85 5.10 -10.20
N LEU A 41 3.58 4.81 -9.90
CA LEU A 41 3.12 3.51 -9.41
C LEU A 41 2.36 2.75 -10.48
N ARG A 42 2.65 1.45 -10.59
CA ARG A 42 1.94 0.54 -11.51
C ARG A 42 0.70 -0.08 -10.88
N ARG A 43 0.62 -0.15 -9.54
CA ARG A 43 -0.49 -0.73 -8.76
C ARG A 43 -0.57 -0.09 -7.37
N CYS A 44 -1.79 0.21 -6.92
CA CYS A 44 -2.07 0.64 -5.56
C CYS A 44 -2.84 -0.45 -4.81
N PHE A 45 -2.44 -0.73 -3.58
CA PHE A 45 -3.26 -1.47 -2.63
C PHE A 45 -3.94 -0.47 -1.71
N ASP A 46 -5.28 -0.47 -1.74
CA ASP A 46 -6.07 0.24 -0.74
C ASP A 46 -6.27 -0.69 0.46
N SER A 47 -5.77 -0.26 1.63
CA SER A 47 -5.80 -1.04 2.88
C SER A 47 -7.22 -1.20 3.45
N TRP A 48 -8.24 -0.55 2.87
CA TRP A 48 -9.64 -0.73 3.25
C TRP A 48 -10.25 -2.09 2.85
N TRP A 49 -9.60 -2.88 1.98
CA TRP A 49 -10.19 -4.09 1.38
C TRP A 49 -9.81 -5.42 2.06
N PHE A 50 -9.09 -5.42 3.18
CA PHE A 50 -8.77 -6.64 3.94
C PHE A 50 -9.69 -6.86 5.15
N PHE A 51 -10.99 -6.57 4.98
CA PHE A 51 -12.07 -6.94 5.91
C PHE A 51 -13.08 -7.85 5.21
N ILE A 52 -12.58 -8.94 4.60
CA ILE A 52 -13.37 -10.15 4.35
C ILE A 52 -12.45 -11.32 4.73
N TRP A 53 -12.74 -11.89 5.90
CA TRP A 53 -12.01 -12.89 6.70
C TRP A 53 -10.97 -12.37 7.68
#